data_AF-A0A4V2QZV8-F1
#
_entry.id   AF-A0A4V2QZV8-F1
#
_cell.length_a   1.000
_cell.length_b   1.000
_cell.length_c   1.000
_cell.angle_alpha   90.00
_cell.angle_beta   90.00
_cell.angle_gamma   90.00
#
_symmetry.space_group_name_H-M   'P 1'
#
loop_
_entity.id
_entity.type
_entity.pdbx_description
1 polymer ?
#
loop_
_entity_poly.entity_id
_entity_poly.type
_entity_poly.pdbx_seq_one_letter_code
_entity_poly.pdbx_strand_id
1 'polypeptide(L)'
;MYTRFTQITQAIYGRSWQAQLADYLMISRKTVSSWVDRRTFPNWAFEELKPLVARNVEEVKFAQDALTMSSDDFNHELAILNGETHHYDCDKYNIDDVKRFIKNQKWTVLQEAKTMLRNGGSSTDIKQWISNMFLSENDIADHLERNSTAEDDICDIQNMRGDACSDAISDFEIIFDKLNDNK
;
A
#
# COMPACT_ATOMS: atom_id res chain seq x y z
N MET A 1 8.40 31.22 -4.21
CA MET A 1 8.34 30.18 -5.25
C MET A 1 8.20 28.84 -4.55
N TYR A 2 7.17 28.06 -4.87
CA TYR A 2 6.99 26.74 -4.27
C TYR A 2 8.05 25.78 -4.82
N THR A 3 8.58 24.90 -3.97
CA THR A 3 9.51 23.87 -4.42
C THR A 3 8.75 22.77 -5.18
N ARG A 4 9.45 22.02 -6.03
CA ARG A 4 8.88 20.85 -6.72
C ARG A 4 8.23 19.87 -5.73
N PHE A 5 8.87 19.66 -4.56
CA PHE A 5 8.33 18.82 -3.49
C PHE A 5 6.94 19.28 -3.05
N THR A 6 6.82 20.58 -2.74
CA THR A 6 5.55 21.18 -2.29
C THR A 6 4.46 21.09 -3.35
N GLN A 7 4.81 21.29 -4.63
CA GLN A 7 3.84 21.20 -5.72
C GLN A 7 3.30 19.77 -5.89
N ILE A 8 4.17 18.77 -5.82
CA ILE A 8 3.77 17.36 -5.91
C ILE A 8 2.85 16.99 -4.75
N THR A 9 3.22 17.30 -3.52
CA THR A 9 2.42 16.92 -2.34
C THR A 9 1.09 17.67 -2.29
N GLN A 10 1.04 18.93 -2.74
CA GLN A 10 -0.21 19.68 -2.93
C GLN A 10 -1.10 19.07 -4.01
N ALA A 11 -0.54 18.50 -5.08
CA ALA A 11 -1.33 17.84 -6.11
C ALA A 11 -2.01 16.56 -5.57
N ILE A 12 -1.29 15.77 -4.76
CA ILE A 12 -1.79 14.51 -4.19
C ILE A 12 -2.82 14.76 -3.10
N TYR A 13 -2.52 15.66 -2.16
CA TYR A 13 -3.30 15.81 -0.91
C TYR A 13 -4.06 17.13 -0.79
N GLY A 14 -3.97 18.00 -1.80
CA GLY A 14 -4.64 19.30 -1.79
C GLY A 14 -4.19 20.18 -0.61
N ARG A 15 -5.17 20.82 0.05
CA ARG A 15 -4.91 21.81 1.11
C ARG A 15 -4.33 21.22 2.39
N SER A 16 -4.57 19.94 2.66
CA SER A 16 -4.12 19.24 3.88
C SER A 16 -2.77 18.52 3.70
N TRP A 17 -2.03 18.82 2.62
CA TRP A 17 -0.82 18.07 2.26
C TRP A 17 0.24 17.97 3.35
N GLN A 18 0.45 18.99 4.18
CA GLN A 18 1.46 18.92 5.24
C GLN A 18 1.08 17.89 6.31
N ALA A 19 -0.20 17.83 6.66
CA ALA A 19 -0.71 16.87 7.62
C ALA A 19 -0.64 15.45 7.06
N GLN A 20 -1.17 15.24 5.86
CA GLN A 20 -1.20 13.93 5.23
C GLN A 20 0.20 13.40 4.91
N LEU A 21 1.12 14.26 4.46
CA LEU A 21 2.51 13.87 4.25
C LEU A 21 3.21 13.49 5.56
N ALA A 22 3.01 14.27 6.63
CA ALA A 22 3.57 13.94 7.94
C ALA A 22 3.06 12.58 8.42
N ASP A 23 1.77 12.31 8.19
CA ASP A 23 1.15 11.04 8.50
C ASP A 23 1.74 9.90 7.66
N TYR A 24 1.88 10.06 6.34
CA TYR A 24 2.51 9.06 5.46
C TYR A 24 3.98 8.75 5.79
N LEU A 25 4.77 9.79 6.09
CA LEU A 25 6.19 9.68 6.42
C LEU A 25 6.45 9.29 7.88
N MET A 26 5.40 9.17 8.70
CA MET A 26 5.50 8.88 10.14
C MET A 26 6.36 9.87 10.93
N ILE A 27 6.23 11.16 10.63
CA ILE A 27 6.96 12.25 11.32
C ILE A 27 5.98 13.28 11.89
N SER A 28 6.50 14.18 12.73
CA SER A 28 5.67 15.26 13.25
C SER A 28 5.30 16.27 12.15
N ARG A 29 4.07 16.82 12.20
CA ARG A 29 3.67 17.94 11.33
C ARG A 29 4.60 19.14 11.46
N LYS A 30 5.15 19.39 12.66
CA LYS A 30 6.15 20.44 12.91
C LYS A 30 7.43 20.23 12.09
N THR A 31 7.84 18.98 11.88
CA THR A 31 8.99 18.63 11.05
C THR A 31 8.76 19.06 9.60
N VAL A 32 7.59 18.73 9.04
CA VAL A 32 7.21 19.13 7.68
C VAL A 32 7.10 20.65 7.55
N SER A 33 6.46 21.34 8.50
CA SER A 33 6.38 22.81 8.48
C SER A 33 7.77 23.46 8.53
N SER A 34 8.68 22.94 9.35
CA SER A 34 10.08 23.40 9.41
C SER A 34 10.81 23.26 8.08
N TRP A 35 10.59 22.16 7.33
CA TRP A 35 11.15 21.99 5.98
C TRP A 35 10.62 23.04 5.00
N VAL A 36 9.32 23.34 5.08
CA VAL A 36 8.68 24.38 4.24
C VAL A 36 9.26 25.76 4.55
N ASP A 37 9.38 26.11 5.82
CA ASP A 37 9.90 27.41 6.26
C ASP A 37 11.35 27.61 5.79
N ARG A 38 12.18 26.57 5.94
CA ARG A 38 13.59 26.56 5.51
C ARG A 38 13.75 26.39 4.00
N ARG A 39 12.68 25.97 3.31
CA ARG A 39 12.67 25.57 1.89
C ARG A 39 13.68 24.46 1.57
N THR A 40 13.92 23.58 2.53
CA THR A 40 14.89 22.49 2.43
C THR A 40 14.21 21.19 2.82
N PHE A 41 14.22 20.23 1.90
CA PHE A 41 13.59 18.92 2.08
C PHE A 41 14.66 17.84 2.01
N PRO A 42 14.66 16.85 2.93
CA PRO A 42 15.60 15.74 2.87
C PRO A 42 15.42 14.90 1.61
N ASN A 43 16.51 14.40 1.04
CA ASN A 43 16.45 13.54 -0.15
C ASN A 43 15.64 12.26 0.08
N TRP A 44 15.75 11.65 1.27
CA TRP A 44 14.96 10.46 1.60
C TRP A 44 13.45 10.73 1.50
N ALA A 45 12.99 11.93 1.87
CA ALA A 45 11.56 12.27 1.77
C ALA A 45 11.11 12.35 0.31
N PHE A 46 11.98 12.72 -0.63
CA PHE A 46 11.69 12.67 -2.06
C PHE A 46 11.60 11.22 -2.58
N GLU A 47 12.47 10.33 -2.10
CA GLU A 47 12.44 8.93 -2.49
C GLU A 47 11.13 8.27 -2.04
N GLU A 48 10.63 8.61 -0.86
CA GLU A 48 9.33 8.15 -0.34
C GLU A 48 8.12 8.67 -1.16
N LEU A 49 8.27 9.77 -1.92
CA LEU A 49 7.18 10.26 -2.79
C LEU A 49 6.97 9.40 -4.03
N LYS A 50 7.99 8.68 -4.52
CA LYS A 50 7.87 7.86 -5.74
C LYS A 50 6.77 6.80 -5.62
N PRO A 51 6.77 5.92 -4.60
CA PRO A 51 5.72 4.92 -4.47
C PRO A 51 4.35 5.55 -4.12
N LEU A 52 4.34 6.68 -3.39
CA LEU A 52 3.10 7.42 -3.12
C LEU A 52 2.44 7.99 -4.38
N VAL A 53 3.22 8.62 -5.26
CA VAL A 53 2.72 9.14 -6.53
C VAL A 53 2.21 8.00 -7.41
N ALA A 54 2.95 6.89 -7.47
CA ALA A 54 2.55 5.71 -8.23
C ALA A 54 1.19 5.18 -7.75
N ARG A 55 1.01 5.03 -6.42
CA ARG A 55 -0.27 4.63 -5.84
C ARG A 55 -1.39 5.62 -6.18
N ASN A 56 -1.15 6.93 -6.02
CA ASN A 56 -2.17 7.93 -6.27
C ASN A 56 -2.64 7.94 -7.74
N VAL A 57 -1.74 7.69 -8.69
CA VAL A 57 -2.12 7.52 -10.11
C VAL A 57 -3.04 6.31 -10.30
N GLU A 58 -2.76 5.19 -9.65
CA GLU A 58 -3.62 3.99 -9.71
C GLU A 58 -5.01 4.27 -9.12
N GLU A 59 -5.08 4.91 -7.95
CA GLU A 59 -6.34 5.26 -7.28
C GLU A 59 -7.18 6.26 -8.10
N VAL A 60 -6.54 7.28 -8.68
CA VAL A 60 -7.24 8.27 -9.53
C VAL A 60 -7.72 7.62 -10.82
N LYS A 61 -6.93 6.73 -11.42
CA LYS A 61 -7.34 5.99 -12.61
C LYS A 61 -8.55 5.09 -12.30
N PHE A 62 -8.49 4.33 -11.21
CA PHE A 62 -9.64 3.55 -10.75
C PHE A 62 -10.87 4.44 -10.53
N ALA A 63 -10.73 5.57 -9.83
CA ALA A 63 -11.85 6.47 -9.58
C ALA A 63 -12.45 7.06 -10.86
N GLN A 64 -11.63 7.31 -11.88
CA GLN A 64 -12.08 7.74 -13.20
C GLN A 64 -12.86 6.62 -13.90
N ASP A 65 -12.32 5.41 -13.95
CA ASP A 65 -12.94 4.27 -14.65
C ASP A 65 -14.26 3.86 -13.96
N ALA A 66 -14.28 3.90 -12.61
CA ALA A 66 -15.43 3.60 -11.76
C ALA A 66 -16.69 4.44 -12.05
N LEU A 67 -16.55 5.61 -12.68
CA LEU A 67 -17.69 6.44 -13.09
C LEU A 67 -18.58 5.77 -14.15
N THR A 68 -18.07 4.74 -14.83
CA THR A 68 -18.74 4.06 -15.94
C THR A 68 -18.84 2.54 -15.78
N MET A 69 -18.24 1.99 -14.73
CA MET A 69 -18.25 0.54 -14.46
C MET A 69 -19.64 0.05 -14.06
N SER A 70 -19.91 -1.22 -14.38
CA SER A 70 -21.02 -1.94 -13.73
C SER A 70 -20.72 -2.16 -12.25
N SER A 71 -21.72 -2.48 -11.43
CA SER A 71 -21.50 -2.76 -10.01
C SER A 71 -20.55 -3.94 -9.78
N ASP A 72 -20.65 -4.98 -10.60
CA ASP A 72 -19.80 -6.18 -10.47
C ASP A 72 -18.35 -5.89 -10.87
N ASP A 73 -18.13 -5.12 -11.95
CA ASP A 73 -16.79 -4.68 -12.35
C ASP A 73 -16.17 -3.75 -11.30
N PHE A 74 -16.96 -2.82 -10.77
CA PHE A 74 -16.52 -1.92 -9.70
C PHE A 74 -16.01 -2.69 -8.49
N ASN A 75 -16.79 -3.67 -8.02
CA ASN A 75 -16.43 -4.45 -6.83
C ASN A 75 -15.18 -5.31 -7.05
N HIS A 76 -15.05 -5.94 -8.23
CA HIS A 76 -13.86 -6.73 -8.57
C HIS A 76 -12.59 -5.86 -8.68
N GLU A 77 -12.67 -4.72 -9.38
CA GLU A 77 -11.52 -3.81 -9.50
C GLU A 77 -11.18 -3.13 -8.17
N LEU A 78 -12.17 -2.88 -7.30
CA LEU A 78 -11.93 -2.38 -5.95
C LEU A 78 -11.21 -3.41 -5.08
N ALA A 79 -11.59 -4.69 -5.18
CA ALA A 79 -10.91 -5.81 -4.53
C ALA A 79 -9.43 -5.87 -4.95
N ILE A 80 -9.14 -5.74 -6.25
CA ILE A 80 -7.76 -5.66 -6.78
C ILE A 80 -7.04 -4.40 -6.26
N LEU A 81 -7.68 -3.23 -6.27
CA LEU A 81 -7.09 -1.98 -5.81
C LEU A 81 -6.71 -2.02 -4.33
N ASN A 82 -7.54 -2.64 -3.50
CA ASN A 82 -7.30 -2.75 -2.06
C ASN A 82 -6.37 -3.91 -1.71
N GLY A 83 -6.29 -4.94 -2.57
CA GLY A 83 -5.58 -6.18 -2.27
C GLY A 83 -6.35 -7.04 -1.26
N GLU A 84 -7.68 -7.08 -1.39
CA GLU A 84 -8.59 -7.81 -0.51
C GLU A 84 -9.42 -8.80 -1.33
N THR A 85 -9.54 -10.04 -0.87
CA THR A 85 -10.29 -11.10 -1.58
C THR A 85 -11.80 -10.88 -1.53
N HIS A 86 -12.30 -10.00 -0.67
CA HIS A 86 -13.71 -9.66 -0.60
C HIS A 86 -14.17 -9.01 -1.91
N HIS A 87 -15.17 -9.62 -2.56
CA HIS A 87 -15.68 -9.27 -3.89
C HIS A 87 -14.72 -9.49 -5.07
N TYR A 88 -13.60 -10.19 -4.87
CA TYR A 88 -12.80 -10.66 -6.00
C TYR A 88 -13.56 -11.72 -6.79
N ASP A 89 -13.96 -11.37 -8.02
CA ASP A 89 -14.61 -12.30 -8.96
C ASP A 89 -13.60 -13.28 -9.59
N CYS A 90 -13.70 -14.58 -9.24
CA CYS A 90 -12.85 -15.64 -9.78
C CYS A 90 -13.17 -15.96 -11.25
N ASP A 91 -14.38 -15.71 -11.74
CA ASP A 91 -14.74 -15.96 -13.14
C ASP A 91 -14.02 -14.99 -14.09
N LYS A 92 -13.52 -13.87 -13.56
CA LYS A 92 -12.70 -12.87 -14.25
C LYS A 92 -11.20 -13.09 -14.08
N TYR A 93 -10.79 -14.26 -13.60
CA TYR A 93 -9.40 -14.54 -13.31
C TYR A 93 -8.46 -14.21 -14.49
N ASN A 94 -7.39 -13.50 -14.15
CA ASN A 94 -6.28 -13.19 -15.01
C ASN A 94 -5.02 -13.03 -14.15
N ILE A 95 -3.91 -13.65 -14.56
CA ILE A 95 -2.65 -13.63 -13.81
C ILE A 95 -2.11 -12.20 -13.59
N ASP A 96 -2.35 -11.28 -14.53
CA ASP A 96 -1.89 -9.90 -14.38
C ASP A 96 -2.70 -9.13 -13.33
N ASP A 97 -3.98 -9.47 -13.14
CA ASP A 97 -4.80 -8.91 -12.07
C ASP A 97 -4.40 -9.46 -10.70
N VAL A 98 -3.97 -10.73 -10.62
CA VAL A 98 -3.36 -11.28 -9.41
C VAL A 98 -2.05 -10.57 -9.06
N LYS A 99 -1.20 -10.27 -10.05
CA LYS A 99 0.02 -9.47 -9.81
C LYS A 99 -0.31 -8.07 -9.29
N ARG A 100 -1.32 -7.41 -9.88
CA ARG A 100 -1.81 -6.11 -9.41
C ARG A 100 -2.35 -6.21 -7.98
N PHE A 101 -3.14 -7.24 -7.69
CA PHE A 101 -3.68 -7.52 -6.37
C PHE A 101 -2.57 -7.65 -5.33
N ILE A 102 -1.57 -8.50 -5.56
CA ILE A 102 -0.48 -8.73 -4.59
C ILE A 102 0.34 -7.46 -4.36
N LYS A 103 0.63 -6.72 -5.44
CA LYS A 103 1.31 -5.42 -5.35
C LYS A 103 0.51 -4.42 -4.50
N ASN A 104 -0.79 -4.34 -4.71
CA ASN A 104 -1.68 -3.44 -3.98
C ASN A 104 -1.85 -3.87 -2.52
N GLN A 105 -1.96 -5.17 -2.27
CA GLN A 105 -1.99 -5.74 -0.93
C GLN A 105 -0.75 -5.33 -0.13
N LYS A 106 0.45 -5.44 -0.73
CA LYS A 106 1.70 -4.95 -0.10
C LYS A 106 1.63 -3.48 0.29
N TRP A 107 1.10 -2.63 -0.59
CA TRP A 107 0.93 -1.22 -0.26
C TRP A 107 -0.03 -1.02 0.93
N THR A 108 -1.23 -1.59 0.87
CA THR A 108 -2.27 -1.46 1.90
C THR A 108 -1.78 -1.97 3.25
N VAL A 109 -1.23 -3.19 3.27
CA VAL A 109 -0.68 -3.83 4.47
C VAL A 109 0.42 -2.99 5.09
N LEU A 110 1.32 -2.39 4.30
CA LEU A 110 2.35 -1.50 4.82
C LEU A 110 1.78 -0.22 5.44
N GLN A 111 0.77 0.43 4.83
CA GLN A 111 0.17 1.63 5.42
C GLN A 111 -0.57 1.33 6.73
N GLU A 112 -1.23 0.18 6.82
CA GLU A 112 -1.88 -0.26 8.05
C GLU A 112 -0.86 -0.65 9.12
N ALA A 113 0.21 -1.36 8.78
CA ALA A 113 1.31 -1.67 9.70
C ALA A 113 1.93 -0.40 10.31
N LYS A 114 2.13 0.64 9.49
CA LYS A 114 2.56 1.98 9.98
C LYS A 114 1.57 2.57 10.99
N THR A 115 0.28 2.40 10.74
CA THR A 115 -0.79 2.90 11.61
C THR A 115 -0.83 2.12 12.94
N MET A 116 -0.71 0.80 12.88
CA MET A 116 -0.60 -0.05 14.07
C MET A 116 0.62 0.32 14.92
N LEU A 117 1.77 0.54 14.28
CA LEU A 117 3.00 0.94 14.96
C LEU A 117 2.84 2.30 15.66
N ARG A 118 2.20 3.27 14.99
CA ARG A 118 1.87 4.58 15.58
C ARG A 118 0.96 4.47 16.81
N ASN A 119 0.06 3.50 16.80
CA ASN A 119 -0.88 3.24 17.89
C ASN A 119 -0.25 2.39 19.02
N GLY A 120 1.06 2.11 18.97
CA GLY A 120 1.79 1.41 20.00
C GLY A 120 1.81 -0.11 19.85
N GLY A 121 1.47 -0.64 18.66
CA GLY A 121 1.60 -2.07 18.37
C GLY A 121 3.04 -2.55 18.47
N SER A 122 3.24 -3.79 18.92
CA SER A 122 4.57 -4.39 19.01
C SER A 122 5.08 -4.82 17.63
N SER A 123 6.39 -4.77 17.41
CA SER A 123 7.00 -5.19 16.14
C SER A 123 6.66 -6.65 15.82
N THR A 124 6.68 -7.53 16.83
CA THR A 124 6.35 -8.95 16.67
C THR A 124 4.89 -9.16 16.24
N ASP A 125 3.94 -8.50 16.91
CA ASP A 125 2.51 -8.66 16.59
C ASP A 125 2.20 -8.10 15.20
N ILE A 126 2.81 -6.98 14.82
CA ILE A 126 2.62 -6.38 13.50
C ILE A 126 3.20 -7.28 12.40
N LYS A 127 4.39 -7.86 12.58
CA LYS A 127 4.94 -8.82 11.60
C LYS A 127 4.05 -10.05 11.45
N GLN A 128 3.54 -10.59 12.56
CA GLN A 128 2.60 -11.71 12.49
C GLN A 128 1.32 -11.33 11.74
N TRP A 129 0.80 -10.11 11.99
CA TRP A 129 -0.34 -9.59 11.26
C TRP A 129 -0.06 -9.44 9.77
N ILE A 130 1.10 -8.88 9.37
CA ILE A 130 1.53 -8.80 7.97
C ILE A 130 1.52 -10.19 7.34
N SER A 131 2.15 -11.19 7.99
CA SER A 131 2.15 -12.57 7.48
C SER A 131 0.75 -13.10 7.27
N ASN A 132 -0.17 -12.87 8.21
CA ASN A 132 -1.55 -13.35 8.09
C ASN A 132 -2.29 -12.71 6.90
N MET A 133 -1.97 -11.48 6.52
CA MET A 133 -2.60 -10.83 5.36
C MET A 133 -2.23 -11.50 4.03
N PHE A 134 -1.03 -12.08 3.92
CA PHE A 134 -0.56 -12.76 2.70
C PHE A 134 -0.69 -14.28 2.75
N LEU A 135 -0.66 -14.87 3.95
CA LEU A 135 -0.44 -16.30 4.19
C LEU A 135 -1.54 -16.99 5.01
N SER A 136 -2.69 -16.34 5.20
CA SER A 136 -3.85 -16.97 5.83
C SER A 136 -4.77 -17.62 4.81
N GLU A 137 -5.68 -18.48 5.28
CA GLU A 137 -6.71 -19.14 4.45
C GLU A 137 -7.62 -18.21 3.63
N ASN A 138 -7.55 -16.89 3.84
CA ASN A 138 -8.31 -15.87 3.13
C ASN A 138 -7.47 -15.04 2.15
N ASP A 139 -6.22 -15.41 1.91
CA ASP A 139 -5.37 -14.79 0.90
C ASP A 139 -5.81 -15.15 -0.54
N ILE A 140 -5.21 -14.48 -1.54
CA ILE A 140 -5.61 -14.63 -2.94
C ILE A 140 -5.37 -16.03 -3.50
N ALA A 141 -4.29 -16.73 -3.14
CA ALA A 141 -4.05 -18.08 -3.61
C ALA A 141 -5.09 -19.03 -3.04
N ASP A 142 -5.29 -19.00 -1.72
CA ASP A 142 -6.26 -19.87 -1.05
C ASP A 142 -7.70 -19.53 -1.47
N HIS A 143 -7.98 -18.27 -1.85
CA HIS A 143 -9.24 -17.88 -2.46
C HIS A 143 -9.44 -18.49 -3.86
N LEU A 144 -8.44 -18.44 -4.74
CA LEU A 144 -8.51 -19.01 -6.09
C LEU A 144 -8.61 -20.55 -6.05
N GLU A 145 -7.83 -21.20 -5.19
CA GLU A 145 -7.82 -22.66 -5.03
C GLU A 145 -9.19 -23.18 -4.56
N ARG A 146 -9.82 -22.52 -3.57
CA ARG A 146 -11.17 -22.87 -3.09
C ARG A 146 -12.26 -22.75 -4.15
N ASN A 147 -12.05 -21.89 -5.15
CA ASN A 147 -12.96 -21.71 -6.28
C ASN A 147 -12.53 -22.51 -7.53
N SER A 148 -11.60 -23.46 -7.39
CA SER A 148 -11.08 -24.26 -8.51
C SER A 148 -10.63 -23.42 -9.70
N THR A 149 -10.00 -22.29 -9.41
CA THR A 149 -9.53 -21.30 -10.39
C THR A 149 -8.01 -21.24 -10.35
N ALA A 150 -7.37 -21.03 -11.51
CA ALA A 150 -5.91 -20.89 -11.64
C ALA A 150 -5.10 -22.14 -11.21
N GLU A 151 -5.65 -23.35 -11.39
CA GLU A 151 -4.99 -24.61 -10.98
C GLU A 151 -3.57 -24.76 -11.54
N ASP A 152 -3.34 -24.31 -12.78
CA ASP A 152 -2.03 -24.36 -13.45
C ASP A 152 -1.03 -23.33 -12.90
N ASP A 153 -1.52 -22.20 -12.36
CA ASP A 153 -0.72 -21.06 -11.91
C ASP A 153 -0.60 -20.97 -10.38
N ILE A 154 -1.31 -21.83 -9.63
CA ILE A 154 -1.48 -21.68 -8.18
C ILE A 154 -0.15 -21.69 -7.43
N CYS A 155 0.80 -22.54 -7.84
CA CYS A 155 2.15 -22.60 -7.26
C CYS A 155 2.90 -21.27 -7.45
N ASP A 156 2.79 -20.67 -8.64
CA ASP A 156 3.45 -19.39 -8.93
C ASP A 156 2.81 -18.25 -8.15
N ILE A 157 1.48 -18.27 -7.98
CA ILE A 157 0.75 -17.30 -7.16
C ILE A 157 1.15 -17.44 -5.68
N GLN A 158 1.30 -18.67 -5.17
CA GLN A 158 1.80 -18.93 -3.83
C GLN A 158 3.23 -18.41 -3.61
N ASN A 159 4.11 -18.55 -4.60
CA ASN A 159 5.45 -17.98 -4.55
C ASN A 159 5.41 -16.44 -4.56
N MET A 160 4.62 -15.83 -5.46
CA MET A 160 4.49 -14.37 -5.56
C MET A 160 3.98 -13.73 -4.27
N ARG A 161 2.97 -14.32 -3.61
CA ARG A 161 2.49 -13.80 -2.32
C ARG A 161 3.49 -14.01 -1.19
N GLY A 162 4.24 -15.11 -1.20
CA GLY A 162 5.31 -15.39 -0.25
C GLY A 162 6.47 -14.39 -0.34
N ASP A 163 6.88 -14.05 -1.56
CA ASP A 163 7.87 -13.01 -1.84
C ASP A 163 7.35 -11.64 -1.37
N ALA A 164 6.11 -11.29 -1.71
CA ALA A 164 5.50 -10.03 -1.30
C ALA A 164 5.38 -9.89 0.23
N CYS A 165 5.08 -10.99 0.93
CA CYS A 165 5.06 -11.05 2.38
C CYS A 165 6.45 -10.77 2.98
N SER A 166 7.48 -11.46 2.47
CA SER A 166 8.86 -11.31 2.93
C SER A 166 9.36 -9.87 2.73
N ASP A 167 9.07 -9.32 1.55
CA ASP A 167 9.34 -7.93 1.20
C ASP A 167 8.63 -6.95 2.14
N ALA A 168 7.33 -7.15 2.40
CA ALA A 168 6.56 -6.28 3.30
C ALA A 168 7.11 -6.29 4.73
N ILE A 169 7.53 -7.45 5.22
CA ILE A 169 8.18 -7.56 6.53
C ILE A 169 9.50 -6.80 6.55
N SER A 170 10.33 -6.94 5.52
CA SER A 170 11.61 -6.23 5.41
C SER A 170 11.42 -4.70 5.34
N ASP A 171 10.47 -4.24 4.52
CA ASP A 171 10.12 -2.82 4.42
C ASP A 171 9.62 -2.26 5.76
N PHE A 172 8.80 -3.05 6.48
CA PHE A 172 8.34 -2.69 7.83
C PHE A 172 9.49 -2.59 8.84
N GLU A 173 10.45 -3.52 8.82
CA GLU A 173 11.64 -3.48 9.68
C GLU A 173 12.45 -2.21 9.45
N ILE A 174 12.70 -1.85 8.19
CA ILE A 174 13.39 -0.60 7.83
C ILE A 174 12.66 0.62 8.40
N ILE A 175 11.33 0.65 8.34
CA ILE A 175 10.51 1.73 8.92
C ILE A 175 10.65 1.74 10.45
N PHE A 176 10.56 0.58 11.09
CA PHE A 176 10.64 0.43 12.53
C PHE A 176 12.00 0.90 13.08
N ASP A 177 13.09 0.49 12.44
CA ASP A 177 14.46 0.86 12.81
C ASP A 177 14.67 2.37 12.66
N LYS A 178 14.25 2.95 11.53
CA LYS A 178 14.27 4.41 11.32
C LYS A 178 13.55 5.18 12.43
N LEU A 179 12.47 4.64 13.00
CA LEU A 179 11.71 5.31 14.06
C LEU A 179 12.35 5.16 15.44
N ASN A 180 13.14 4.11 15.66
CA ASN A 180 13.84 3.90 16.93
C ASN A 180 15.21 4.59 16.97
N ASP A 181 15.91 4.68 15.83
CA ASP A 181 17.17 5.44 15.73
C ASP A 181 16.98 6.96 15.89
N ASN A 182 15.74 7.45 15.74
CA ASN A 182 15.35 8.85 15.93
C ASN A 182 14.80 9.17 17.33
N LYS A 183 14.83 8.21 18.28
CA LYS A 183 14.46 8.40 19.69
C LYS A 183 15.70 8.54 20.57
#